data_AF-A0A8C9RHY7-F1
#
_entry.id   AF-A0A8C9RHY7-F1
#
_cell.length_a   1.000
_cell.length_b   1.000
_cell.length_c   1.000
_cell.angle_alpha   90.00
_cell.angle_beta   90.00
_cell.angle_gamma   90.00
#
_symmetry.space_group_name_H-M   'P 1'
#
loop_
_entity.id
_entity.type
_entity.pdbx_description
1 polymer ?
#
loop_
_entity_poly.entity_id
_entity_poly.type
_entity_poly.pdbx_seq_one_letter_code
_entity_poly.pdbx_strand_id
1 'polypeptide(L)'
;MGAGRAFGSDIHYRSWYSKVQAALKHCCGRRLRQELENEQRLVKVLTQAANKIRMVEKSRRKVKDLMKKINISNFFKDGISCRLPLDPAVFVDGVDIEACTFYNANSLPLEVSFINADSQGRNTGVICKTGDNLRQDMLVLQIVRVMDRVWLQAGLDMRMVIYRCLSTGRDQGLVEVVPEAVTLAKIQQEWGLGGALREDTLEKWFHMWNRTEEAYEEVLVCFRDPR
;
A
#
# COMPACT_ATOMS: atom_id res chain seq x y z
N MET A 1 -30.77 -5.23 11.55
CA MET A 1 -30.28 -6.40 10.78
C MET A 1 -29.52 -5.90 9.57
N GLY A 2 -28.18 -6.02 9.56
CA GLY A 2 -27.34 -5.48 8.49
C GLY A 2 -25.96 -6.14 8.52
N ALA A 3 -25.94 -7.46 8.32
CA ALA A 3 -24.72 -8.26 8.34
C ALA A 3 -23.96 -8.15 7.00
N GLY A 4 -22.67 -7.81 7.11
CA GLY A 4 -21.57 -8.18 6.22
C GLY A 4 -21.82 -8.22 4.70
N ARG A 5 -21.62 -7.09 4.01
CA ARG A 5 -21.13 -7.11 2.61
C ARG A 5 -19.65 -6.76 2.60
N ALA A 6 -18.80 -7.76 2.82
CA ALA A 6 -17.37 -7.71 2.54
C ALA A 6 -16.95 -9.14 2.16
N PHE A 7 -16.26 -9.28 1.03
CA PHE A 7 -16.01 -10.52 0.26
C PHE A 7 -17.22 -11.10 -0.49
N GLY A 8 -17.10 -11.28 -1.81
CA GLY A 8 -18.09 -12.01 -2.63
C GLY A 8 -18.81 -11.19 -3.70
N SER A 9 -18.07 -10.42 -4.49
CA SER A 9 -18.65 -9.64 -5.59
C SER A 9 -18.66 -10.36 -6.94
N ASP A 10 -18.05 -11.55 -7.02
CA ASP A 10 -18.02 -12.39 -8.21
C ASP A 10 -19.23 -13.34 -8.20
N ILE A 11 -20.15 -13.19 -9.15
CA ILE A 11 -21.40 -13.96 -9.17
C ILE A 11 -21.13 -15.44 -9.51
N HIS A 12 -20.07 -15.72 -10.27
CA HIS A 12 -19.79 -17.06 -10.79
C HIS A 12 -19.12 -17.94 -9.73
N TYR A 13 -18.16 -17.39 -8.98
CA TYR A 13 -17.33 -18.19 -8.07
C TYR A 13 -17.62 -17.98 -6.58
N ARG A 14 -18.52 -17.06 -6.22
CA ARG A 14 -18.81 -16.71 -4.81
C ARG A 14 -19.15 -17.91 -3.94
N SER A 15 -20.00 -18.83 -4.42
CA SER A 15 -20.41 -20.00 -3.63
C SER A 15 -19.21 -20.87 -3.26
N TRP A 16 -18.31 -21.10 -4.21
CA TRP A 16 -17.12 -21.92 -4.01
C TRP A 16 -16.11 -21.24 -3.06
N TYR A 17 -15.83 -19.95 -3.28
CA TYR A 17 -14.96 -19.19 -2.36
C TYR A 17 -15.49 -19.15 -0.93
N SER A 18 -16.81 -18.99 -0.75
CA SER A 18 -17.41 -19.03 0.59
C SER A 18 -17.23 -20.38 1.29
N LYS A 19 -17.31 -21.50 0.56
CA LYS A 19 -17.06 -22.85 1.12
C LYS A 19 -15.59 -23.01 1.53
N VAL A 20 -14.64 -22.63 0.67
CA VAL A 20 -13.20 -22.69 0.98
C VAL A 20 -12.87 -21.82 2.18
N GLN A 21 -13.41 -20.61 2.25
CA GLN A 21 -13.20 -19.71 3.38
C GLN A 21 -13.79 -20.26 4.68
N ALA A 22 -14.98 -20.87 4.63
CA ALA A 22 -15.60 -21.51 5.80
C ALA A 22 -14.76 -22.70 6.30
N ALA A 23 -14.27 -23.54 5.40
CA ALA A 23 -13.37 -24.64 5.74
C ALA A 23 -12.06 -24.14 6.35
N LEU A 24 -11.42 -23.12 5.76
CA LEU A 24 -10.22 -22.50 6.31
C LEU A 24 -10.47 -21.97 7.72
N LYS A 25 -11.53 -21.18 7.91
CA LYS A 25 -11.90 -20.66 9.23
C LYS A 25 -12.11 -21.80 10.21
N HIS A 26 -12.77 -22.89 9.82
CA HIS A 26 -12.99 -24.05 10.69
C HIS A 26 -11.67 -24.71 11.13
N CYS A 27 -10.73 -24.93 10.20
CA CYS A 27 -9.55 -25.76 10.43
C CYS A 27 -8.29 -24.98 10.86
N CYS A 28 -8.20 -23.67 10.66
CA CYS A 28 -6.97 -22.88 10.89
C CYS A 28 -6.59 -22.66 12.36
N GLY A 29 -7.38 -23.18 13.30
CA GLY A 29 -7.17 -22.98 14.74
C GLY A 29 -7.60 -21.58 15.22
N ARG A 30 -7.69 -21.41 16.54
CA ARG A 30 -8.24 -20.18 17.15
C ARG A 30 -7.39 -18.93 16.86
N ARG A 31 -6.07 -19.06 16.91
CA ARG A 31 -5.15 -17.93 16.78
C ARG A 31 -5.19 -17.31 15.39
N LEU A 32 -5.01 -18.11 14.34
CA LEU A 32 -5.08 -17.61 12.96
C LEU A 32 -6.49 -17.12 12.61
N ARG A 33 -7.55 -17.75 13.11
CA ARG A 33 -8.92 -17.26 12.94
C ARG A 33 -9.09 -15.85 13.51
N GLN A 34 -8.60 -15.59 14.72
CA GLN A 34 -8.67 -14.28 15.36
C GLN A 34 -7.87 -13.23 14.59
N GLU A 35 -6.67 -13.57 14.10
CA GLU A 35 -5.87 -12.66 13.26
C GLU A 35 -6.61 -12.30 11.96
N LEU A 36 -7.19 -13.27 11.25
CA LEU A 36 -7.97 -13.03 10.04
C LEU A 36 -9.21 -12.15 10.31
N GLU A 37 -9.84 -12.29 11.47
CA GLU A 37 -10.96 -11.44 11.89
C GLU A 37 -10.50 -10.00 12.18
N ASN A 38 -9.34 -9.85 12.83
CA ASN A 38 -8.72 -8.55 13.07
C ASN A 38 -8.34 -7.86 11.75
N GLU A 39 -7.69 -8.57 10.83
CA GLU A 39 -7.35 -8.09 9.49
C GLU A 39 -8.61 -7.65 8.72
N GLN A 40 -9.67 -8.47 8.75
CA GLN A 40 -10.93 -8.13 8.08
C GLN A 40 -11.57 -6.87 8.68
N ARG A 41 -11.51 -6.70 10.02
CA ARG A 41 -12.00 -5.50 10.69
C ARG A 41 -11.15 -4.28 10.33
N LEU A 42 -9.82 -4.42 10.27
CA LEU A 42 -8.89 -3.35 9.92
C LEU A 42 -9.15 -2.87 8.48
N VAL A 43 -9.21 -3.79 7.52
CA VAL A 43 -9.53 -3.50 6.11
C VAL A 43 -10.85 -2.73 5.99
N LYS A 44 -11.87 -3.12 6.75
CA LYS A 44 -13.18 -2.43 6.75
C LYS A 44 -13.05 -0.99 7.24
N VAL A 45 -12.31 -0.74 8.31
CA VAL A 45 -12.06 0.60 8.85
C VAL A 45 -11.29 1.46 7.84
N LEU A 46 -10.23 0.93 7.22
CA LEU A 46 -9.45 1.62 6.19
C LEU A 46 -10.30 1.97 4.96
N THR A 47 -11.11 1.03 4.50
CA THR A 47 -12.01 1.23 3.37
C THR A 47 -13.05 2.31 3.66
N GLN A 48 -13.62 2.31 4.88
CA GLN A 48 -14.54 3.36 5.31
C GLN A 48 -13.86 4.72 5.40
N ALA A 49 -12.59 4.75 5.80
CA ALA A 49 -11.77 5.96 5.85
C ALA A 49 -11.57 6.56 4.45
N ALA A 50 -11.07 5.75 3.52
CA ALA A 50 -10.81 6.15 2.15
C ALA A 50 -12.10 6.64 1.44
N ASN A 51 -13.22 5.91 1.60
CA ASN A 51 -14.50 6.33 1.02
C ASN A 51 -14.98 7.68 1.58
N LYS A 52 -14.84 7.90 2.90
CA LYS A 52 -15.20 9.19 3.51
C LYS A 52 -14.37 10.33 2.94
N ILE A 53 -13.06 10.16 2.80
CA ILE A 53 -12.17 11.16 2.18
C ILE A 53 -12.62 11.52 0.76
N ARG A 54 -12.97 10.51 -0.04
CA ARG A 54 -13.44 10.71 -1.41
C ARG A 54 -14.74 11.52 -1.47
N MET A 55 -15.64 11.34 -0.49
CA MET A 55 -16.92 12.06 -0.42
C MET A 55 -16.80 13.48 0.16
N VAL A 56 -15.72 13.83 0.86
CA VAL A 56 -15.53 15.20 1.38
C VAL A 56 -15.23 16.17 0.24
N GLU A 57 -15.85 17.35 0.27
CA GLU A 57 -15.57 18.45 -0.66
C GLU A 57 -14.08 18.85 -0.65
N LYS A 58 -13.53 19.16 -1.82
CA LYS A 58 -12.10 19.49 -1.99
C LYS A 58 -11.61 20.56 -1.01
N SER A 59 -12.40 21.59 -0.73
CA SER A 59 -12.06 22.71 0.16
C SER A 59 -11.97 22.34 1.65
N ARG A 60 -12.53 21.20 2.06
CA ARG A 60 -12.63 20.77 3.47
C ARG A 60 -11.81 19.53 3.79
N ARG A 61 -10.98 19.05 2.87
CA ARG A 61 -10.12 17.87 3.04
C ARG A 61 -8.91 18.17 3.90
N LYS A 62 -9.09 18.18 5.21
CA LYS A 62 -8.00 18.11 6.18
C LYS A 62 -7.86 16.68 6.67
N VAL A 63 -6.76 16.01 6.29
CA VAL A 63 -6.51 14.59 6.60
C VAL A 63 -6.60 14.34 8.10
N LYS A 64 -5.94 15.17 8.90
CA LYS A 64 -5.88 15.03 10.36
C LYS A 64 -7.25 15.05 11.01
N ASP A 65 -8.09 16.03 10.63
CA ASP A 65 -9.45 16.16 11.18
C ASP A 65 -10.33 14.97 10.78
N LEU A 66 -10.15 14.47 9.57
CA LEU A 66 -10.93 13.37 9.04
C LEU A 66 -10.47 12.02 9.63
N MET A 67 -9.18 11.79 9.76
CA MET A 67 -8.61 10.61 10.42
C MET A 67 -9.02 10.54 11.90
N LYS A 68 -8.99 11.68 12.61
CA LYS A 68 -9.52 11.79 13.98
C LYS A 68 -11.02 11.47 14.05
N LYS A 69 -11.82 11.91 13.07
CA LYS A 69 -13.27 11.60 12.98
C LYS A 69 -13.56 10.14 12.60
N ILE A 70 -12.73 9.53 11.75
CA ILE A 70 -12.91 8.13 11.32
C ILE A 70 -12.47 7.16 12.40
N ASN A 71 -11.56 7.60 13.27
CA ASN A 71 -11.16 6.90 14.46
C ASN A 71 -10.44 5.57 14.15
N ILE A 72 -9.53 5.59 13.17
CA ILE A 72 -8.73 4.40 12.83
C ILE A 72 -7.89 3.96 14.05
N SER A 73 -7.40 4.92 14.84
CA SER A 73 -6.69 4.65 16.09
C SER A 73 -7.54 3.91 17.13
N ASN A 74 -8.88 4.03 17.13
CA ASN A 74 -9.73 3.21 17.98
C ASN A 74 -9.62 1.72 17.69
N PHE A 75 -9.19 1.31 16.49
CA PHE A 75 -8.98 -0.11 16.20
C PHE A 75 -7.97 -0.70 17.18
N PHE A 76 -6.91 0.05 17.50
CA PHE A 76 -5.81 -0.37 18.34
C PHE A 76 -6.00 -0.05 19.84
N LYS A 77 -7.19 0.47 20.21
CA LYS A 77 -7.51 0.63 21.64
C LYS A 77 -7.57 -0.72 22.34
N ASP A 78 -7.42 -0.68 23.66
CA ASP A 78 -7.44 -1.84 24.53
C ASP A 78 -6.30 -2.84 24.27
N GLY A 79 -5.18 -2.37 23.67
CA GLY A 79 -4.00 -3.18 23.40
C GLY A 79 -4.14 -4.14 22.22
N ILE A 80 -5.11 -3.91 21.34
CA ILE A 80 -5.31 -4.73 20.13
C ILE A 80 -4.21 -4.41 19.13
N SER A 81 -3.43 -5.43 18.78
CA SER A 81 -2.46 -5.42 17.66
C SER A 81 -2.96 -6.31 16.52
N CYS A 82 -2.44 -6.09 15.31
CA CYS A 82 -2.86 -6.83 14.12
C CYS A 82 -1.70 -6.99 13.13
N ARG A 83 -1.68 -8.10 12.39
CA ARG A 83 -0.80 -8.23 11.21
C ARG A 83 -1.34 -7.41 10.04
N LEU A 84 -0.48 -6.90 9.18
CA LEU A 84 -0.92 -6.19 7.98
C LEU A 84 -1.38 -7.19 6.91
N PRO A 85 -2.54 -6.98 6.26
CA PRO A 85 -3.01 -7.88 5.20
C PRO A 85 -2.05 -7.97 4.00
N LEU A 86 -1.29 -6.91 3.74
CA LEU A 86 -0.28 -6.89 2.67
C LEU A 86 0.95 -7.73 3.02
N ASP A 87 1.33 -7.78 4.29
CA ASP A 87 2.50 -8.50 4.77
C ASP A 87 2.25 -9.08 6.17
N PRO A 88 1.94 -10.38 6.27
CA PRO A 88 1.73 -11.04 7.55
C PRO A 88 2.94 -10.99 8.47
N ALA A 89 4.16 -10.73 7.97
CA ALA A 89 5.33 -10.59 8.83
C ALA A 89 5.31 -9.28 9.64
N VAL A 90 4.63 -8.25 9.13
CA VAL A 90 4.56 -6.93 9.77
C VAL A 90 3.42 -6.92 10.79
N PHE A 91 3.77 -6.63 12.04
CA PHE A 91 2.83 -6.54 13.16
C PHE A 91 2.72 -5.09 13.61
N VAL A 92 1.49 -4.60 13.72
CA VAL A 92 1.21 -3.19 14.00
C VAL A 92 0.30 -3.04 15.21
N ASP A 93 0.54 -2.01 16.01
CA ASP A 93 -0.20 -1.71 17.24
C ASP A 93 -0.72 -0.26 17.28
N GLY A 94 -0.57 0.49 16.18
CA GLY A 94 -1.00 1.86 16.12
C GLY A 94 -0.99 2.47 14.72
N VAL A 95 -1.42 3.72 14.65
CA VAL A 95 -1.41 4.55 13.44
C VAL A 95 -0.80 5.89 13.79
N ASP A 96 0.21 6.30 13.03
CA ASP A 96 0.75 7.65 13.07
C ASP A 96 -0.12 8.58 12.23
N ILE A 97 -1.06 9.26 12.88
CA ILE A 97 -2.02 10.17 12.25
C ILE A 97 -1.32 11.36 11.58
N GLU A 98 -0.17 11.79 12.11
CA GLU A 98 0.54 12.96 11.60
C GLU A 98 1.25 12.64 10.28
N ALA A 99 1.72 11.40 10.11
CA ALA A 99 2.31 10.89 8.88
C ALA A 99 1.27 10.43 7.83
N CYS A 100 -0.02 10.35 8.17
CA CYS A 100 -1.06 9.98 7.21
C CYS A 100 -1.34 11.11 6.20
N THR A 101 -1.56 10.75 4.94
CA THR A 101 -1.83 11.70 3.85
C THR A 101 -2.83 11.14 2.83
N PHE A 102 -3.18 11.90 1.79
CA PHE A 102 -3.83 11.37 0.61
C PHE A 102 -3.13 11.90 -0.64
N TYR A 103 -3.18 11.11 -1.71
CA TYR A 103 -2.63 11.53 -2.99
C TYR A 103 -3.65 12.39 -3.73
N ASN A 104 -3.20 13.53 -4.28
CA ASN A 104 -4.03 14.41 -5.10
C ASN A 104 -4.20 13.85 -6.53
N ALA A 105 -4.81 12.66 -6.61
CA ALA A 105 -5.14 11.95 -7.84
C ALA A 105 -6.67 11.81 -7.97
N ASN A 106 -7.17 11.38 -9.13
CA ASN A 106 -8.60 11.26 -9.40
C ASN A 106 -9.34 10.36 -8.39
N SER A 107 -8.72 9.26 -7.95
CA SER A 107 -9.31 8.32 -6.98
C SER A 107 -9.04 8.69 -5.50
N LEU A 108 -8.30 9.76 -5.23
CA LEU A 108 -7.89 10.24 -3.89
C LEU A 108 -7.45 9.11 -2.93
N PRO A 109 -6.45 8.28 -3.30
CA PRO A 109 -5.96 7.23 -2.43
C PRO A 109 -5.53 7.77 -1.06
N LEU A 110 -5.95 7.08 0.01
CA LEU A 110 -5.57 7.41 1.39
C LEU A 110 -4.29 6.66 1.76
N GLU A 111 -3.27 7.36 2.21
CA GLU A 111 -2.09 6.76 2.81
C GLU A 111 -2.22 6.72 4.34
N VAL A 112 -2.06 5.52 4.91
CA VAL A 112 -2.08 5.29 6.34
C VAL A 112 -0.70 4.81 6.77
N SER A 113 -0.08 5.54 7.70
CA SER A 113 1.19 5.16 8.31
C SER A 113 0.93 4.36 9.58
N PHE A 114 1.29 3.08 9.58
CA PHE A 114 1.15 2.20 10.74
C PHE A 114 2.41 2.19 11.60
N ILE A 115 2.21 2.16 12.92
CA ILE A 115 3.29 2.01 13.89
C ILE A 115 3.59 0.52 14.04
N ASN A 116 4.87 0.16 13.93
CA ASN A 116 5.30 -1.21 14.13
C ASN A 116 5.29 -1.54 15.62
N ALA A 117 4.75 -2.71 15.97
CA ALA A 117 4.75 -3.18 17.35
C ALA A 117 6.16 -3.53 17.86
N ASP A 118 7.11 -3.79 16.95
CA ASP A 118 8.52 -3.83 17.29
C ASP A 118 9.06 -2.41 17.43
N SER A 119 9.57 -2.09 18.63
CA SER A 119 10.20 -0.80 18.96
C SER A 119 11.36 -0.39 18.05
N GLN A 120 12.02 -1.35 17.39
CA GLN A 120 13.09 -1.08 16.43
C GLN A 120 12.58 -1.02 14.97
N GLY A 121 11.32 -1.41 14.75
CA GLY A 121 10.68 -1.41 13.45
C GLY A 121 10.31 -0.01 13.00
N ARG A 122 10.51 0.28 11.71
CA ARG A 122 10.04 1.52 11.10
C ARG A 122 8.53 1.49 10.88
N ASN A 123 7.91 2.66 10.87
CA ASN A 123 6.52 2.80 10.46
C ASN A 123 6.33 2.28 9.03
N THR A 124 5.19 1.65 8.76
CA THR A 124 4.87 1.05 7.47
C THR A 124 3.70 1.76 6.82
N GLY A 125 3.92 2.32 5.63
CA GLY A 125 2.89 3.01 4.86
C GLY A 125 2.04 2.04 4.04
N VAL A 126 0.71 2.24 4.07
CA VAL A 126 -0.25 1.51 3.23
C VAL A 126 -1.18 2.50 2.54
N ILE A 127 -1.27 2.40 1.22
CA ILE A 127 -2.20 3.16 0.40
C ILE A 127 -3.50 2.36 0.27
N CYS A 128 -4.61 2.92 0.78
CA CYS A 128 -5.95 2.41 0.58
C CYS A 128 -6.61 3.10 -0.63
N LYS A 129 -6.94 2.30 -1.65
CA LYS A 129 -7.62 2.74 -2.87
C LYS A 129 -9.07 2.29 -2.87
N THR A 130 -9.97 3.18 -3.28
CA THR A 130 -11.41 2.92 -3.44
C THR A 130 -11.90 3.49 -4.76
N GLY A 131 -12.69 2.72 -5.51
CA GLY A 131 -13.08 2.99 -6.89
C GLY A 131 -12.21 2.35 -7.97
N ASP A 132 -11.10 1.70 -7.58
CA ASP A 132 -10.14 1.09 -8.52
C ASP A 132 -10.13 -0.44 -8.34
N ASN A 133 -10.25 -1.20 -9.42
CA ASN A 133 -10.19 -2.66 -9.38
C ASN A 133 -8.73 -3.17 -9.43
N LEU A 134 -8.13 -3.37 -8.25
CA LEU A 134 -6.74 -3.79 -8.12
C LEU A 134 -6.45 -5.27 -8.47
N ARG A 135 -7.45 -6.03 -8.95
CA ARG A 135 -7.23 -7.45 -9.32
C ARG A 135 -6.26 -7.61 -10.49
N GLN A 136 -6.26 -6.67 -11.44
CA GLN A 136 -5.32 -6.68 -12.56
C GLN A 136 -3.90 -6.35 -12.09
N ASP A 137 -3.74 -5.31 -11.27
CA ASP A 137 -2.46 -4.93 -10.68
C ASP A 137 -1.84 -6.09 -9.90
N MET A 138 -2.64 -6.80 -9.09
CA MET A 138 -2.19 -8.00 -8.37
C MET A 138 -1.63 -9.07 -9.31
N LEU A 139 -2.34 -9.37 -10.41
CA LEU A 139 -1.91 -10.39 -11.36
C LEU A 139 -0.61 -9.98 -12.06
N VAL A 140 -0.52 -8.72 -12.50
CA VAL A 140 0.69 -8.20 -13.15
C VAL A 140 1.87 -8.27 -12.19
N LEU A 141 1.72 -7.81 -10.95
CA LEU A 141 2.79 -7.88 -9.95
C LEU A 141 3.19 -9.32 -9.62
N GLN A 142 2.27 -10.28 -9.65
CA GLN A 142 2.63 -11.69 -9.51
C GLN A 142 3.47 -12.21 -10.69
N ILE A 143 3.13 -11.82 -11.92
CA ILE A 143 3.92 -12.17 -13.10
C ILE A 143 5.32 -11.54 -12.99
N VAL A 144 5.43 -10.27 -12.61
CA VAL A 144 6.72 -9.60 -12.39
C VAL A 144 7.56 -10.33 -11.34
N ARG A 145 6.97 -10.83 -10.24
CA ARG A 145 7.69 -11.66 -9.25
C ARG A 145 8.20 -12.98 -9.81
N VAL A 146 7.45 -13.57 -10.74
CA VAL A 146 7.90 -14.80 -11.43
C VAL A 146 9.08 -14.47 -12.34
N MET A 147 8.99 -13.39 -13.12
CA MET A 147 10.08 -12.93 -14.00
C MET A 147 11.36 -12.63 -13.23
N ASP A 148 11.25 -11.87 -12.14
CA ASP A 148 12.36 -11.54 -11.25
C ASP A 148 13.07 -12.79 -10.72
N ARG A 149 12.32 -13.80 -10.27
CA ARG A 149 12.90 -15.10 -9.87
C ARG A 149 13.61 -15.82 -11.01
N VAL A 150 13.07 -15.77 -12.23
CA VAL A 150 13.70 -16.40 -13.40
C VAL A 150 15.01 -15.70 -13.76
N TRP A 151 15.04 -14.37 -13.74
CA TRP A 151 16.26 -13.59 -13.96
C TRP A 151 17.31 -13.89 -12.91
N LEU A 152 16.95 -13.87 -11.62
CA LEU A 152 17.88 -14.18 -10.53
C LEU A 152 18.46 -15.60 -10.65
N GLN A 153 17.65 -16.58 -11.07
CA GLN A 153 18.12 -17.95 -11.32
C GLN A 153 19.08 -18.04 -12.50
N ALA A 154 18.97 -17.14 -13.48
CA ALA A 154 19.90 -17.02 -14.60
C ALA A 154 21.15 -16.18 -14.27
N GLY A 155 21.26 -15.67 -13.04
CA GLY A 155 22.36 -14.80 -12.61
C GLY A 155 22.18 -13.32 -12.97
N LEU A 156 20.95 -12.91 -13.32
CA LEU A 156 20.58 -11.53 -13.63
C LEU A 156 19.77 -10.93 -12.46
N ASP A 157 20.40 -10.04 -11.69
CA ASP A 157 19.76 -9.18 -10.69
C ASP A 157 19.31 -7.85 -11.32
N MET A 158 18.07 -7.88 -11.82
CA MET A 158 17.43 -6.72 -12.45
C MET A 158 17.07 -5.57 -11.47
N ARG A 159 17.42 -5.68 -10.18
CA ARG A 159 17.12 -4.70 -9.13
C ARG A 159 15.64 -4.32 -9.05
N MET A 160 14.74 -5.27 -9.30
CA MET A 160 13.30 -5.01 -9.40
C MET A 160 12.71 -4.61 -8.05
N VAL A 161 12.06 -3.44 -7.99
CA VAL A 161 11.26 -3.02 -6.83
C VAL A 161 9.81 -3.47 -7.02
N ILE A 162 9.45 -4.61 -6.42
CA ILE A 162 8.12 -5.22 -6.59
C ILE A 162 7.27 -5.04 -5.34
N TYR A 163 6.56 -3.92 -5.27
CA TYR A 163 5.68 -3.61 -4.15
C TYR A 163 4.48 -4.57 -4.06
N ARG A 164 3.88 -4.65 -2.87
CA ARG A 164 2.70 -5.48 -2.61
C ARG A 164 1.42 -4.75 -2.99
N CYS A 165 0.48 -5.50 -3.58
CA CYS A 165 -0.85 -5.04 -3.90
C CYS A 165 -1.84 -6.13 -3.52
N LEU A 166 -2.95 -5.75 -2.88
CA LEU A 166 -3.99 -6.68 -2.45
C LEU A 166 -5.37 -6.07 -2.68
N SER A 167 -6.15 -6.69 -3.55
CA SER A 167 -7.59 -6.43 -3.68
C SER A 167 -8.31 -7.00 -2.46
N THR A 168 -9.06 -6.15 -1.77
CA THR A 168 -9.79 -6.51 -0.55
C THR A 168 -11.30 -6.56 -0.76
N GLY A 169 -11.77 -6.30 -1.98
CA GLY A 169 -13.17 -6.28 -2.35
C GLY A 169 -13.39 -5.79 -3.78
N ARG A 170 -14.65 -5.52 -4.13
CA ARG A 170 -14.97 -4.90 -5.42
C ARG A 170 -14.47 -3.47 -5.42
N ASP A 171 -13.68 -3.12 -6.43
CA ASP A 171 -13.16 -1.77 -6.67
C ASP A 171 -12.48 -1.15 -5.43
N GLN A 172 -11.79 -1.97 -4.65
CA GLN A 172 -11.04 -1.52 -3.49
C GLN A 172 -9.85 -2.43 -3.21
N GLY A 173 -8.83 -1.86 -2.57
CA GLY A 173 -7.72 -2.63 -2.07
C GLY A 173 -6.63 -1.78 -1.43
N LEU A 174 -5.53 -2.45 -1.12
CA LEU A 174 -4.37 -1.92 -0.44
C LEU A 174 -3.15 -2.03 -1.34
N VAL A 175 -2.28 -1.03 -1.29
CA VAL A 175 -0.99 -1.00 -1.98
C VAL A 175 0.08 -0.59 -0.97
N GLU A 176 1.22 -1.27 -1.01
CA GLU A 176 2.38 -0.91 -0.19
C GLU A 176 2.97 0.42 -0.64
N VAL A 177 3.32 1.27 0.33
CA VAL A 177 4.11 2.48 0.05
C VAL A 177 5.57 2.07 -0.09
N VAL A 178 6.18 2.40 -1.22
CA VAL A 178 7.65 2.30 -1.37
C VAL A 178 8.27 3.52 -0.68
N PRO A 179 9.07 3.35 0.38
CA PRO A 179 9.69 4.47 1.08
C PRO A 179 10.57 5.28 0.13
N GLU A 180 10.64 6.59 0.37
CA GLU A 180 11.53 7.52 -0.35
C GLU A 180 11.32 7.57 -1.88
N ALA A 181 10.23 6.99 -2.38
CA ALA A 181 9.88 7.04 -3.79
C ALA A 181 9.16 8.36 -4.14
N VAL A 182 9.51 8.93 -5.30
CA VAL A 182 8.83 10.07 -5.89
C VAL A 182 8.50 9.79 -7.36
N THR A 183 7.41 10.38 -7.85
CA THR A 183 7.05 10.22 -9.26
C THR A 183 7.96 11.06 -10.14
N LEU A 184 8.27 10.57 -11.34
CA LEU A 184 9.03 11.34 -12.34
C LEU A 184 8.36 12.69 -12.66
N ALA A 185 7.02 12.72 -12.67
CA ALA A 185 6.26 13.96 -12.85
C ALA A 185 6.53 14.98 -11.73
N LYS A 186 6.65 14.53 -10.48
CA LYS A 186 6.99 15.41 -9.35
C LYS A 186 8.43 15.93 -9.46
N ILE A 187 9.38 15.08 -9.83
CA ILE A 187 10.76 15.49 -10.10
C ILE A 187 10.80 16.58 -11.19
N GLN A 188 10.08 16.38 -12.30
CA GLN A 188 10.00 17.37 -13.39
C GLN A 188 9.34 18.69 -12.99
N GLN A 189 8.37 18.67 -12.07
CA GLN A 189 7.73 19.88 -11.55
C GLN A 189 8.65 20.73 -10.68
N GLU A 190 9.71 20.16 -10.07
CA GLU A 190 10.62 20.92 -9.21
C GLU A 190 11.52 21.89 -10.00
N TRP A 191 11.87 21.57 -11.26
CA TRP A 191 12.75 22.41 -12.10
C TRP A 191 12.19 22.77 -13.48
N GLY A 192 11.01 22.27 -13.82
CA GLY A 192 10.30 22.60 -15.06
C GLY A 192 9.45 23.86 -14.91
N LEU A 193 9.57 24.78 -15.86
CA LEU A 193 8.51 25.75 -16.14
C LEU A 193 7.42 25.01 -16.93
N GLY A 194 6.21 24.96 -16.37
CA GLY A 194 4.98 24.41 -16.95
C GLY A 194 5.09 23.56 -18.24
N GLY A 195 5.01 22.24 -18.10
CA GLY A 195 4.64 21.32 -19.20
C GLY A 195 5.78 20.79 -20.08
N ALA A 196 6.93 21.47 -20.16
CA ALA A 196 8.08 20.96 -20.92
C ALA A 196 8.91 19.99 -20.07
N LEU A 197 9.13 18.77 -20.58
CA LEU A 197 10.06 17.82 -19.99
C LEU A 197 11.50 18.29 -20.23
N ARG A 198 12.26 18.39 -19.15
CA ARG A 198 13.69 18.72 -19.19
C ARG A 198 14.51 17.46 -19.04
N GLU A 199 15.48 17.28 -19.94
CA GLU A 199 16.35 16.10 -19.96
C GLU A 199 17.30 16.08 -18.75
N ASP A 200 17.77 17.25 -18.31
CA ASP A 200 18.75 17.41 -17.22
C ASP A 200 18.16 17.27 -15.81
N THR A 201 16.83 17.20 -15.68
CA THR A 201 16.15 17.16 -14.38
C THR A 201 16.50 15.89 -13.60
N LEU A 202 16.47 14.71 -14.24
CA LEU A 202 16.68 13.46 -13.49
C LEU A 202 18.11 13.34 -12.93
N GLU A 203 19.10 13.76 -13.72
CA GLU A 203 20.50 13.82 -13.32
C GLU A 203 20.72 14.77 -12.13
N LYS A 204 20.16 15.98 -12.19
CA LYS A 204 20.20 16.94 -11.07
C LYS A 204 19.58 16.37 -9.81
N TRP A 205 18.49 15.64 -9.94
CA TRP A 205 17.83 14.99 -8.82
C TRP A 205 18.74 13.95 -8.18
N PHE A 206 19.38 13.09 -8.97
CA PHE A 206 20.33 12.12 -8.46
C PHE A 206 21.52 12.77 -7.75
N HIS A 207 22.09 13.85 -8.28
CA HIS A 207 23.20 14.57 -7.62
C HIS A 207 22.80 15.24 -6.29
N MET A 208 21.55 15.70 -6.16
CA MET A 208 21.09 16.30 -4.91
C MET A 208 21.03 15.31 -3.75
N TRP A 209 20.63 14.08 -4.05
CA TRP A 209 20.51 13.01 -3.06
C TRP A 209 21.81 12.23 -2.86
N ASN A 210 22.70 12.20 -3.87
CA ASN A 210 23.97 11.47 -3.84
C ASN A 210 25.13 12.44 -4.01
N ARG A 211 25.64 12.95 -2.87
CA ARG A 211 26.64 14.03 -2.84
C ARG A 211 28.06 13.58 -3.13
N THR A 212 28.36 12.30 -2.93
CA THR A 212 29.67 11.72 -3.23
C THR A 212 29.63 11.06 -4.61
N GLU A 213 30.78 11.06 -5.28
CA GLU A 213 30.93 10.46 -6.61
C GLU A 213 30.60 8.96 -6.57
N GLU A 214 31.06 8.26 -5.53
CA GLU A 214 30.82 6.83 -5.35
C GLU A 214 29.33 6.50 -5.19
N ALA A 215 28.59 7.31 -4.43
CA ALA A 215 27.15 7.10 -4.23
C ALA A 215 26.37 7.37 -5.52
N TYR A 216 26.80 8.37 -6.29
CA TYR A 216 26.20 8.67 -7.58
C TYR A 216 26.45 7.54 -8.60
N GLU A 217 27.67 7.01 -8.67
CA GLU A 217 28.01 5.86 -9.52
C GLU A 217 27.19 4.62 -9.16
N GLU A 218 27.03 4.31 -7.86
CA GLU A 218 26.22 3.17 -7.41
C GLU A 218 24.76 3.28 -7.88
N VAL A 219 24.16 4.48 -7.78
CA VAL A 219 22.80 4.74 -8.27
C VAL A 219 22.72 4.62 -9.79
N LEU A 220 23.74 5.10 -10.52
CA LEU A 220 23.79 4.96 -11.97
C LEU A 220 23.88 3.51 -12.43
N VAL A 221 24.67 2.67 -11.73
CA VAL A 221 24.72 1.23 -11.99
C VAL A 221 23.33 0.62 -11.79
N CYS A 222 22.68 0.92 -10.66
CA CYS A 222 21.33 0.42 -10.40
C CYS A 222 20.29 0.89 -11.43
N PHE A 223 20.43 2.11 -11.96
CA PHE A 223 19.46 2.71 -12.88
C PHE A 223 19.68 2.32 -14.35
N ARG A 224 20.95 2.14 -14.78
CA ARG A 224 21.33 1.91 -16.19
C ARG A 224 21.62 0.45 -16.50
N ASP A 225 22.25 -0.27 -15.58
CA ASP A 225 22.81 -1.60 -15.86
C ASP A 225 22.55 -2.58 -14.69
N PRO A 226 21.33 -3.13 -14.62
CA PRO A 226 21.02 -4.18 -13.67
C PRO A 226 21.86 -5.43 -14.01
N ARG A 227 22.59 -5.96 -13.02
CA ARG A 227 23.63 -6.98 -13.21
C ARG A 227 23.09 -8.34 -13.61
#